data_AF-A0A537SJ18-F1
#
_entry.id   AF-A0A537SJ18-F1
#
_cell.length_a   1.000
_cell.length_b   1.000
_cell.length_c   1.000
_cell.angle_alpha   90.00
_cell.angle_beta   90.00
_cell.angle_gamma   90.00
#
_symmetry.space_group_name_H-M   'P 1'
#
loop_
_entity.id
_entity.type
_entity.pdbx_description
1 polymer ?
#
loop_
_entity_poly.entity_id
_entity_poly.type
_entity_poly.pdbx_seq_one_letter_code
_entity_poly.pdbx_strand_id
1 'polypeptide(L)'
;MWKVAAALGYCVRDADPGLGVRNRAAPGRSLQWSEGEVVRQAKRAWRRGYHGLAAVIAVAWDTQLSPGDVVALRASQLARGAAGEAFFTQRGKTGKAVGGILSTRALWVLHGYLEKLGVELHGDAYIFRNRSGARYSVDTLGDDFRDVRSIEFGPLERRTIGHDFRRTGAVEAIAGGAQPAELAHAMGNTLSASNALFATYVPVNVTSLREVMDARRRGRSKLR
;
A
#
# COMPACT_ATOMS: atom_id res chain seq x y z
N MET A 1 -6.68 27.10 -21.37
CA MET A 1 -8.04 26.76 -21.85
C MET A 1 -9.03 27.92 -21.68
N TRP A 2 -9.01 28.67 -20.56
CA TRP A 2 -10.00 29.72 -20.28
C TRP A 2 -9.99 30.94 -21.24
N LYS A 3 -8.82 31.39 -21.74
CA LYS A 3 -8.73 32.47 -22.75
C LYS A 3 -9.45 32.14 -24.07
N VAL A 4 -9.51 30.86 -24.42
CA VAL A 4 -10.24 30.37 -25.62
C VAL A 4 -11.74 30.38 -25.36
N ALA A 5 -12.19 29.95 -24.17
CA ALA A 5 -13.60 30.04 -23.77
C ALA A 5 -14.10 31.49 -23.69
N ALA A 6 -13.25 32.42 -23.25
CA ALA A 6 -13.56 33.84 -23.24
C ALA A 6 -13.69 34.43 -24.65
N ALA A 7 -12.84 33.99 -25.60
CA ALA A 7 -12.96 34.37 -27.01
C ALA A 7 -14.26 33.87 -27.67
N LEU A 8 -14.86 32.81 -27.13
CA LEU A 8 -16.14 32.25 -27.55
C LEU A 8 -17.35 32.82 -26.79
N GLY A 9 -17.15 33.83 -25.92
CA GLY A 9 -18.22 34.52 -25.19
C GLY A 9 -18.77 33.81 -23.95
N TYR A 10 -18.17 32.67 -23.53
CA TYR A 10 -18.66 31.90 -22.39
C TYR A 10 -18.22 32.44 -21.02
N CYS A 11 -17.21 33.30 -20.98
CA CYS A 11 -16.72 33.92 -19.75
C CYS A 11 -15.96 35.24 -20.00
N VAL A 12 -15.73 36.01 -18.94
CA VAL A 12 -14.99 37.28 -19.01
C VAL A 12 -13.48 37.01 -19.11
N ARG A 13 -12.82 37.62 -20.11
CA ARG A 13 -11.43 37.35 -20.51
C ARG A 13 -10.35 37.65 -19.47
N ASP A 14 -10.64 38.43 -18.43
CA ASP A 14 -9.68 38.74 -17.35
C ASP A 14 -10.18 38.30 -15.97
N ALA A 15 -11.35 37.67 -15.90
CA ALA A 15 -11.86 37.07 -14.68
C ALA A 15 -11.51 35.58 -14.67
N ASP A 16 -10.29 35.23 -14.26
CA ASP A 16 -9.86 33.83 -14.13
C ASP A 16 -10.75 33.11 -13.09
N PRO A 17 -11.64 32.19 -13.52
CA PRO A 17 -12.53 31.50 -12.59
C PRO A 17 -11.78 30.54 -11.66
N GLY A 18 -10.51 30.21 -11.96
CA GLY A 18 -9.64 29.39 -11.11
C GLY A 18 -9.17 30.11 -9.84
N LEU A 19 -9.13 31.45 -9.81
CA LEU A 19 -8.73 32.22 -8.63
C LEU A 19 -9.76 32.16 -7.49
N GLY A 20 -11.02 31.84 -7.80
CA GLY A 20 -12.07 31.61 -6.80
C GLY A 20 -12.01 30.23 -6.14
N VAL A 21 -11.31 29.27 -6.75
CA VAL A 21 -11.19 27.90 -6.23
C VAL A 21 -10.07 27.86 -5.20
N ARG A 22 -10.41 28.15 -3.94
CA ARG A 22 -9.52 27.86 -2.82
C ARG A 22 -9.41 26.35 -2.68
N ASN A 23 -8.29 25.77 -3.12
CA ASN A 23 -7.94 24.38 -2.82
C ASN A 23 -7.80 24.23 -1.30
N ARG A 24 -8.90 23.92 -0.61
CA ARG A 24 -8.87 23.56 0.80
C ARG A 24 -8.27 22.17 0.88
N ALA A 25 -7.14 22.04 1.56
CA ALA A 25 -6.57 20.75 1.89
C ALA A 25 -7.68 19.88 2.53
N ALA A 26 -7.87 18.68 2.00
CA ALA A 26 -8.84 17.75 2.57
C ALA A 26 -8.54 17.56 4.07
N PRO A 27 -9.56 17.43 4.94
CA PRO A 27 -9.37 17.20 6.36
C PRO A 27 -8.37 16.06 6.59
N GLY A 28 -7.39 16.30 7.46
CA GLY A 28 -6.38 15.31 7.80
C GLY A 28 -7.04 14.03 8.32
N ARG A 29 -6.82 12.91 7.65
CA ARG A 29 -7.27 11.60 8.10
C ARG A 29 -6.25 11.07 9.12
N SER A 30 -6.70 10.74 10.33
CA SER A 30 -5.84 10.24 11.43
C SER A 30 -6.12 8.79 11.81
N LEU A 31 -6.99 8.10 11.05
CA LEU A 31 -7.41 6.74 11.37
C LEU A 31 -6.24 5.76 11.26
N GLN A 32 -6.21 4.82 12.21
CA GLN A 32 -5.20 3.78 12.34
C GLN A 32 -5.87 2.41 12.49
N TRP A 33 -5.16 1.38 12.07
CA TRP A 33 -5.50 -0.02 12.32
C TRP A 33 -4.63 -0.59 13.44
N SER A 34 -5.14 -1.59 14.15
CA SER A 34 -4.31 -2.52 14.91
C SER A 34 -3.97 -3.74 14.04
N GLU A 35 -2.83 -4.37 14.31
CA GLU A 35 -2.47 -5.65 13.65
C GLU A 35 -3.58 -6.70 13.82
N GLY A 36 -4.23 -6.74 15.00
CA GLY A 36 -5.31 -7.67 15.27
C GLY A 36 -6.51 -7.47 14.34
N GLU A 37 -6.90 -6.22 14.10
CA GLU A 37 -7.98 -5.89 13.16
C GLU A 37 -7.61 -6.28 11.72
N VAL A 38 -6.38 -6.02 11.29
CA VAL A 38 -5.91 -6.37 9.94
C VAL A 38 -5.89 -7.88 9.74
N VAL A 39 -5.42 -8.63 10.74
CA VAL A 39 -5.46 -10.10 10.72
C VAL A 39 -6.89 -10.61 10.66
N ARG A 40 -7.82 -10.03 11.44
CA ARG A 40 -9.25 -10.38 11.36
C ARG A 40 -9.81 -10.12 9.97
N GLN A 41 -9.48 -8.97 9.38
CA GLN A 41 -9.91 -8.59 8.03
C GLN A 41 -9.42 -9.59 6.97
N ALA A 42 -8.14 -9.97 6.99
CA ALA A 42 -7.56 -10.96 6.07
C ALA A 42 -8.21 -12.34 6.25
N LYS A 43 -8.39 -12.80 7.50
CA LYS A 43 -9.09 -14.05 7.80
C LYS A 43 -10.55 -14.03 7.35
N ARG A 44 -11.22 -12.87 7.45
CA ARG A 44 -12.60 -12.72 6.98
C ARG A 44 -12.66 -12.78 5.47
N ALA A 45 -11.77 -12.09 4.76
CA ALA A 45 -11.65 -12.16 3.30
C ALA A 45 -11.48 -13.61 2.85
N TRP A 46 -10.55 -14.34 3.48
CA TRP A 46 -10.30 -15.74 3.19
C TRP A 46 -11.56 -16.62 3.37
N ARG A 47 -12.24 -16.51 4.51
CA ARG A 47 -13.46 -17.28 4.82
C ARG A 47 -14.64 -16.95 3.91
N ARG A 48 -14.63 -15.79 3.27
CA ARG A 48 -15.66 -15.35 2.31
C ARG A 48 -15.28 -15.65 0.85
N GLY A 49 -14.18 -16.35 0.60
CA GLY A 49 -13.72 -16.72 -0.75
C GLY A 49 -12.93 -15.61 -1.47
N TYR A 50 -12.64 -14.49 -0.81
CA TYR A 50 -11.82 -13.41 -1.36
C TYR A 50 -10.32 -13.73 -1.12
N HIS A 51 -9.84 -14.87 -1.61
CA HIS A 51 -8.48 -15.35 -1.34
C HIS A 51 -7.40 -14.39 -1.82
N GLY A 52 -7.56 -13.83 -3.03
CA GLY A 52 -6.66 -12.81 -3.55
C GLY A 52 -6.66 -11.53 -2.70
N LEU A 53 -7.83 -11.11 -2.19
CA LEU A 53 -7.90 -9.96 -1.28
C LEU A 53 -7.19 -10.26 0.04
N ALA A 54 -7.37 -11.46 0.61
CA ALA A 54 -6.71 -11.85 1.84
C ALA A 54 -5.18 -11.77 1.71
N ALA A 55 -4.63 -12.26 0.60
CA ALA A 55 -3.21 -12.15 0.28
C ALA A 55 -2.78 -10.68 0.07
N VAL A 56 -3.58 -9.88 -0.65
CA VAL A 56 -3.32 -8.43 -0.81
C VAL A 56 -3.29 -7.71 0.54
N ILE A 57 -4.23 -7.97 1.45
CA ILE A 57 -4.26 -7.34 2.77
C ILE A 57 -2.99 -7.66 3.54
N ALA A 58 -2.58 -8.94 3.56
CA ALA A 58 -1.38 -9.36 4.26
C ALA A 58 -0.11 -8.73 3.68
N VAL A 59 0.04 -8.76 2.36
CA VAL A 59 1.19 -8.21 1.64
C VAL A 59 1.24 -6.68 1.78
N ALA A 60 0.12 -5.98 1.61
CA ALA A 60 0.05 -4.54 1.79
C ALA A 60 0.39 -4.12 3.22
N TRP A 61 -0.05 -4.89 4.22
CA TRP A 61 0.25 -4.62 5.62
C TRP A 61 1.74 -4.79 5.98
N ASP A 62 2.43 -5.78 5.42
CA ASP A 62 3.85 -5.97 5.73
C ASP A 62 4.73 -5.02 4.92
N THR A 63 4.48 -4.93 3.62
CA THR A 63 5.30 -4.12 2.69
C THR A 63 5.00 -2.63 2.74
N GLN A 64 3.84 -2.25 3.28
CA GLN A 64 3.34 -0.88 3.25
C GLN A 64 3.19 -0.31 1.83
N LEU A 65 3.23 -1.13 0.77
CA LEU A 65 3.06 -0.66 -0.60
C LEU A 65 1.69 0.01 -0.81
N SER A 66 1.61 0.94 -1.77
CA SER A 66 0.34 1.56 -2.11
C SER A 66 -0.59 0.54 -2.80
N PRO A 67 -1.92 0.75 -2.82
CA PRO A 67 -2.83 -0.18 -3.49
C PRO A 67 -2.46 -0.42 -4.96
N GLY A 68 -2.09 0.65 -5.67
CA GLY A 68 -1.63 0.56 -7.05
C GLY A 68 -0.35 -0.26 -7.22
N ASP A 69 0.59 -0.12 -6.30
CA ASP A 69 1.85 -0.89 -6.34
C ASP A 69 1.61 -2.37 -6.00
N VAL A 70 0.75 -2.67 -5.01
CA VAL A 70 0.46 -4.06 -4.60
C VAL A 70 -0.24 -4.84 -5.73
N VAL A 71 -1.27 -4.25 -6.36
CA VAL A 71 -1.99 -4.92 -7.47
C VAL A 71 -1.15 -5.01 -8.75
N ALA A 72 -0.03 -4.30 -8.81
CA ALA A 72 0.93 -4.36 -9.90
C ALA A 72 2.06 -5.36 -9.68
N LEU A 73 2.14 -6.01 -8.52
CA LEU A 73 3.17 -7.02 -8.24
C LEU A 73 3.07 -8.20 -9.19
N ARG A 74 4.21 -8.55 -9.77
CA ARG A 74 4.40 -9.65 -10.74
C ARG A 74 5.14 -10.82 -10.10
N ALA A 75 4.96 -12.02 -10.65
CA ALA A 75 5.63 -13.23 -10.19
C ALA A 75 7.17 -13.09 -10.20
N SER A 76 7.73 -12.45 -11.23
CA SER A 76 9.17 -12.16 -11.35
C SER A 76 9.73 -11.29 -10.22
N GLN A 77 8.88 -10.55 -9.51
CA GLN A 77 9.27 -9.62 -8.44
C GLN A 77 9.24 -10.27 -7.05
N LEU A 78 8.73 -11.50 -6.95
CA LEU A 78 8.80 -12.30 -5.72
C LEU A 78 10.19 -12.91 -5.62
N ALA A 79 11.07 -12.28 -4.85
CA ALA A 79 12.38 -12.84 -4.55
C ALA A 79 12.29 -13.81 -3.38
N ARG A 80 12.67 -15.08 -3.61
CA ARG A 80 12.81 -16.09 -2.55
C ARG A 80 14.26 -16.10 -2.06
N GLY A 81 14.49 -15.82 -0.79
CA GLY A 81 15.84 -15.81 -0.20
C GLY A 81 15.90 -16.49 1.17
N ALA A 82 17.12 -16.83 1.60
CA ALA A 82 17.40 -17.53 2.87
C ALA A 82 16.94 -16.78 4.13
N ALA A 83 16.56 -15.51 4.00
CA ALA A 83 16.13 -14.67 5.11
C ALA A 83 14.70 -14.10 4.90
N GLY A 84 13.86 -14.84 4.18
CA GLY A 84 12.44 -14.56 3.90
C GLY A 84 12.17 -14.21 2.43
N GLU A 85 10.90 -14.32 1.98
CA GLU A 85 10.53 -13.78 0.67
C GLU A 85 10.30 -12.26 0.78
N ALA A 86 10.83 -11.54 -0.20
CA ALA A 86 10.73 -10.11 -0.31
C ALA A 86 10.23 -9.75 -1.71
N PHE A 87 9.42 -8.70 -1.79
CA PHE A 87 9.08 -8.08 -3.06
C PHE A 87 10.03 -6.93 -3.34
N PHE A 88 10.61 -6.89 -4.53
CA PHE A 88 11.35 -5.73 -5.04
C PHE A 88 10.63 -5.23 -6.29
N THR A 89 10.20 -3.97 -6.28
CA THR A 89 9.43 -3.36 -7.37
C THR A 89 9.80 -1.89 -7.54
N GLN A 90 9.18 -1.22 -8.50
CA GLN A 90 9.24 0.23 -8.67
C GLN A 90 7.86 0.82 -8.44
N ARG A 91 7.79 1.96 -7.76
CA ARG A 91 6.55 2.68 -7.50
C ARG A 91 5.91 3.14 -8.81
N GLY A 92 4.67 2.76 -9.07
CA GLY A 92 4.01 3.05 -10.35
C GLY A 92 3.92 4.55 -10.68
N LYS A 93 3.76 5.42 -9.67
CA LYS A 93 3.65 6.87 -9.89
C LYS A 93 5.00 7.57 -10.12
N THR A 94 6.09 7.05 -9.56
CA THR A 94 7.37 7.79 -9.49
C THR A 94 8.58 7.03 -9.99
N GLY A 95 8.44 5.76 -10.40
CA GLY A 95 9.53 4.90 -10.86
C GLY A 95 10.56 4.54 -9.77
N LYS A 96 10.38 4.97 -8.53
CA LYS A 96 11.35 4.76 -7.45
C LYS A 96 11.34 3.30 -7.01
N ALA A 97 12.53 2.71 -6.87
CA ALA A 97 12.67 1.38 -6.29
C ALA A 97 12.05 1.35 -4.90
N VAL A 98 11.13 0.42 -4.68
CA VAL A 98 10.48 0.15 -3.41
C VAL A 98 10.46 -1.35 -3.20
N GLY A 99 10.60 -1.78 -1.96
CA GLY A 99 10.52 -3.19 -1.64
C GLY A 99 9.83 -3.38 -0.30
N GLY A 100 9.44 -4.61 -0.03
CA GLY A 100 8.88 -4.96 1.25
C GLY A 100 9.18 -6.41 1.59
N ILE A 101 9.46 -6.64 2.85
CA ILE A 101 9.70 -7.97 3.38
C ILE A 101 8.40 -8.48 3.96
N LEU A 102 8.11 -9.75 3.71
CA LEU A 102 6.93 -10.40 4.24
C LEU A 102 7.28 -11.09 5.56
N SER A 103 6.43 -10.90 6.56
CA SER A 103 6.45 -11.75 7.75
C SER A 103 6.06 -13.18 7.38
N THR A 104 6.42 -14.13 8.24
CA THR A 104 5.97 -15.53 8.12
C THR A 104 4.45 -15.60 7.93
N ARG A 105 3.67 -14.78 8.63
CA ARG A 105 2.21 -14.81 8.49
C ARG A 105 1.75 -14.40 7.09
N ALA A 106 2.32 -13.32 6.53
CA ALA A 106 1.94 -12.88 5.20
C ALA A 106 2.38 -13.89 4.13
N LEU A 107 3.52 -14.54 4.31
CA LEU A 107 3.98 -15.65 3.46
C LEU A 107 2.97 -16.78 3.43
N TRP A 108 2.52 -17.23 4.59
CA TRP A 108 1.53 -18.32 4.67
C TRP A 108 0.22 -17.99 3.95
N VAL A 109 -0.27 -16.75 4.08
CA VAL A 109 -1.49 -16.33 3.36
C VAL A 109 -1.25 -16.24 1.85
N LEU A 110 -0.09 -15.71 1.44
CA LEU A 110 0.30 -15.62 0.03
C LEU A 110 0.45 -17.01 -0.59
N HIS A 111 1.18 -17.92 0.05
CA HIS A 111 1.39 -19.29 -0.42
C HIS A 111 0.07 -20.06 -0.50
N GLY A 112 -0.75 -20.00 0.55
CA GLY A 112 -2.06 -20.62 0.51
C GLY A 112 -2.93 -20.06 -0.63
N TYR A 113 -2.85 -18.76 -0.93
CA TYR A 113 -3.57 -18.17 -2.07
C TYR A 113 -3.04 -18.70 -3.40
N LEU A 114 -1.71 -18.78 -3.58
CA LEU A 114 -1.09 -19.31 -4.80
C LEU A 114 -1.45 -20.79 -5.01
N GLU A 115 -1.44 -21.60 -3.96
CA GLU A 115 -1.91 -22.99 -3.99
C GLU A 115 -3.38 -23.07 -4.39
N LYS A 116 -4.24 -22.22 -3.79
CA LYS A 116 -5.66 -22.13 -4.15
C LYS A 116 -5.91 -21.70 -5.59
N LEU A 117 -5.03 -20.87 -6.15
CA LEU A 117 -5.14 -20.45 -7.53
C LEU A 117 -4.92 -21.62 -8.50
N GLY A 118 -4.18 -22.66 -8.07
CA GLY A 118 -4.02 -23.91 -8.82
C GLY A 118 -3.23 -23.75 -10.11
N VAL A 119 -2.54 -22.63 -10.29
CA VAL A 119 -1.69 -22.35 -11.46
C VAL A 119 -0.34 -21.82 -11.00
N GLU A 120 0.69 -22.20 -11.72
CA GLU A 120 2.01 -21.62 -11.53
C GLU A 120 2.09 -20.27 -12.25
N LEU A 121 2.50 -19.23 -11.53
CA LEU A 121 2.67 -17.89 -12.10
C LEU A 121 4.13 -17.68 -12.45
N HIS A 122 4.40 -17.32 -13.72
CA HIS A 122 5.75 -17.06 -14.21
C HIS A 122 5.90 -15.64 -14.76
N GLY A 123 7.13 -15.14 -14.73
CA GLY A 123 7.54 -13.91 -15.39
C GLY A 123 6.65 -12.72 -15.02
N ASP A 124 6.05 -12.11 -16.04
CA ASP A 124 5.27 -10.87 -15.90
C ASP A 124 3.82 -11.05 -15.46
N ALA A 125 3.42 -12.28 -15.10
CA ALA A 125 2.07 -12.54 -14.60
C ALA A 125 1.81 -11.77 -13.30
N TYR A 126 0.70 -11.03 -13.27
CA TYR A 126 0.23 -10.38 -12.06
C TYR A 126 -0.21 -11.41 -11.02
N ILE A 127 0.21 -11.20 -9.78
CA ILE A 127 0.00 -12.15 -8.69
C ILE A 127 -1.46 -12.19 -8.25
N PHE A 128 -2.05 -11.02 -7.99
CA PHE A 128 -3.33 -10.93 -7.30
C PHE A 128 -4.52 -10.84 -8.26
N ARG A 129 -5.46 -11.75 -8.05
CA ARG A 129 -6.71 -11.85 -8.81
C ARG A 129 -7.91 -11.70 -7.88
N ASN A 130 -8.97 -11.07 -8.39
CA ASN A 130 -10.25 -10.96 -7.70
C ASN A 130 -11.03 -12.29 -7.79
N ARG A 131 -12.23 -12.31 -7.21
CA ARG A 131 -13.08 -13.53 -7.19
C ARG A 131 -13.49 -14.03 -8.57
N SER A 132 -13.49 -13.18 -9.60
CA SER A 132 -13.79 -13.61 -10.98
C SER A 132 -12.56 -14.16 -11.70
N GLY A 133 -11.40 -14.24 -11.04
CA GLY A 133 -10.12 -14.65 -11.63
C GLY A 133 -9.43 -13.55 -12.45
N ALA A 134 -10.05 -12.38 -12.57
CA ALA A 134 -9.46 -11.22 -13.24
C ALA A 134 -8.39 -10.57 -12.34
N ARG A 135 -7.42 -9.91 -12.96
CA ARG A 135 -6.44 -9.10 -12.22
C ARG A 135 -7.16 -8.00 -11.44
N TYR A 136 -6.74 -7.73 -10.20
CA TYR A 136 -7.22 -6.56 -9.47
C TYR A 136 -6.82 -5.25 -10.16
N SER A 137 -7.79 -4.36 -10.29
CA SER A 137 -7.59 -2.92 -10.41
C SER A 137 -7.63 -2.27 -9.02
N VAL A 138 -7.24 -1.00 -8.92
CA VAL A 138 -7.36 -0.25 -7.65
C VAL A 138 -8.83 -0.14 -7.23
N ASP A 139 -9.74 0.01 -8.19
CA ASP A 139 -11.18 0.14 -7.92
C ASP A 139 -11.78 -1.17 -7.42
N THR A 140 -11.55 -2.28 -8.13
CA THR A 140 -12.06 -3.61 -7.72
C THR A 140 -11.47 -4.07 -6.40
N LEU A 141 -10.20 -3.72 -6.12
CA LEU A 141 -9.60 -3.93 -4.81
C LEU A 141 -10.31 -3.10 -3.73
N GLY A 142 -10.60 -1.83 -4.02
CA GLY A 142 -11.28 -0.93 -3.10
C GLY A 142 -12.69 -1.40 -2.73
N ASP A 143 -13.42 -1.91 -3.73
CA ASP A 143 -14.78 -2.44 -3.55
C ASP A 143 -14.76 -3.75 -2.73
N ASP A 144 -13.96 -4.74 -3.13
CA ASP A 144 -13.84 -6.01 -2.39
C ASP A 144 -13.35 -5.76 -0.94
N PHE A 145 -12.41 -4.83 -0.74
CA PHE A 145 -11.98 -4.43 0.60
C PHE A 145 -13.12 -3.80 1.41
N ARG A 146 -13.92 -2.91 0.80
CA ARG A 146 -15.08 -2.28 1.45
C ARG A 146 -16.11 -3.32 1.86
N ASP A 147 -16.38 -4.29 1.00
CA ASP A 147 -17.35 -5.36 1.27
C ASP A 147 -16.92 -6.18 2.49
N VAL A 148 -15.71 -6.73 2.47
CA VAL A 148 -15.23 -7.55 3.59
C VAL A 148 -15.10 -6.72 4.87
N ARG A 149 -14.70 -5.45 4.77
CA ARG A 149 -14.63 -4.54 5.92
C ARG A 149 -15.99 -4.29 6.53
N SER A 150 -17.01 -4.02 5.72
CA SER A 150 -18.38 -3.80 6.19
C SER A 150 -18.94 -5.05 6.87
N ILE A 151 -18.57 -6.23 6.36
CA ILE A 151 -18.97 -7.52 6.93
C ILE A 151 -18.27 -7.83 8.27
N GLU A 152 -17.04 -7.35 8.49
CA GLU A 152 -16.25 -7.63 9.71
C GLU A 152 -16.48 -6.58 10.82
N PHE A 153 -16.55 -5.30 10.44
CA PHE A 153 -16.56 -4.16 11.37
C PHE A 153 -17.84 -3.32 11.29
N GLY A 154 -18.79 -3.70 10.45
CA GLY A 154 -20.03 -2.97 10.22
C GLY A 154 -19.94 -1.91 9.12
N PRO A 155 -21.09 -1.45 8.60
CA PRO A 155 -21.17 -0.59 7.42
C PRO A 155 -20.62 0.82 7.63
N LEU A 156 -20.47 1.26 8.88
CA LEU A 156 -19.96 2.58 9.23
C LEU A 156 -18.43 2.65 9.29
N GLU A 157 -17.75 1.51 9.25
CA GLU A 157 -16.28 1.48 9.19
C GLU A 157 -15.81 2.00 7.83
N ARG A 158 -14.90 2.99 7.83
CA ARG A 158 -14.44 3.70 6.63
C ARG A 158 -12.95 3.59 6.39
N ARG A 159 -12.17 3.01 7.31
CA ARG A 159 -10.72 2.81 7.18
C ARG A 159 -10.35 2.05 5.89
N THR A 160 -9.27 2.44 5.24
CA THR A 160 -8.86 1.99 3.90
C THR A 160 -7.49 1.34 3.91
N ILE A 161 -7.28 0.39 3.01
CA ILE A 161 -5.97 -0.24 2.80
C ILE A 161 -4.90 0.76 2.33
N GLY A 162 -5.26 1.76 1.52
CA GLY A 162 -4.27 2.62 0.87
C GLY A 162 -3.60 3.64 1.78
N HIS A 163 -4.38 4.45 2.49
CA HIS A 163 -3.83 5.51 3.34
C HIS A 163 -3.61 5.05 4.77
N ASP A 164 -4.53 4.25 5.33
CA ASP A 164 -4.52 4.01 6.77
C ASP A 164 -3.52 2.91 7.14
N PHE A 165 -3.27 1.89 6.30
CA PHE A 165 -2.19 0.93 6.57
C PHE A 165 -0.84 1.61 6.59
N ARG A 166 -0.54 2.40 5.53
CA ARG A 166 0.70 3.17 5.39
C ARG A 166 0.92 4.13 6.56
N ARG A 167 -0.13 4.80 7.00
CA ARG A 167 -0.07 5.70 8.17
C ARG A 167 0.22 4.92 9.44
N THR A 168 -0.51 3.83 9.68
CA THR A 168 -0.28 2.98 10.85
C THR A 168 1.14 2.42 10.87
N GLY A 169 1.64 1.88 9.75
CA GLY A 169 3.00 1.35 9.72
C GLY A 169 4.07 2.42 9.95
N ALA A 170 3.84 3.67 9.52
CA ALA A 170 4.72 4.79 9.86
C ALA A 170 4.71 5.10 11.37
N VAL A 171 3.53 5.15 12.00
CA VAL A 171 3.38 5.36 13.44
C VAL A 171 4.06 4.23 14.24
N GLU A 172 3.84 2.99 13.84
CA GLU A 172 4.50 1.81 14.42
C GLU A 172 6.03 1.89 14.29
N ALA A 173 6.55 2.23 13.11
CA ALA A 173 8.00 2.30 12.88
C ALA A 173 8.65 3.38 13.76
N ILE A 174 8.05 4.57 13.82
CA ILE A 174 8.55 5.70 14.62
C ILE A 174 8.52 5.35 16.11
N ALA A 175 7.42 4.81 16.63
CA ALA A 175 7.33 4.34 18.02
C ALA A 175 8.37 3.24 18.33
N GLY A 176 8.71 2.45 17.31
CA GLY A 176 9.74 1.42 17.31
C GLY A 176 11.18 1.90 17.24
N GLY A 177 11.40 3.20 17.03
CA GLY A 177 12.72 3.83 16.94
C GLY A 177 13.32 3.93 15.54
N ALA A 178 12.55 3.67 14.47
CA ALA A 178 13.03 3.89 13.10
C ALA A 178 13.24 5.38 12.83
N GLN A 179 14.33 5.71 12.12
CA GLN A 179 14.56 7.10 11.74
C GLN A 179 13.61 7.53 10.61
N PRO A 180 13.10 8.78 10.60
CA PRO A 180 12.21 9.25 9.55
C PRO A 180 12.78 9.12 8.13
N ALA A 181 14.11 9.24 7.98
CA ALA A 181 14.80 9.08 6.70
C ALA A 181 14.77 7.62 6.21
N GLU A 182 15.07 6.65 7.07
CA GLU A 182 15.01 5.20 6.76
C GLU A 182 13.59 4.79 6.38
N LEU A 183 12.60 5.28 7.14
CA LEU A 183 11.18 5.04 6.86
C LEU A 183 10.75 5.66 5.52
N ALA A 184 11.13 6.91 5.26
CA ALA A 184 10.81 7.58 4.00
C ALA A 184 11.40 6.82 2.80
N HIS A 185 12.64 6.38 2.95
CA HIS A 185 13.36 5.60 1.96
C HIS A 185 12.66 4.26 1.66
N ALA A 186 12.38 3.47 2.70
CA ALA A 186 11.67 2.19 2.58
C ALA A 186 10.28 2.36 1.93
N MET A 187 9.57 3.45 2.25
CA MET A 187 8.24 3.74 1.72
C MET A 187 8.25 4.38 0.32
N GLY A 188 9.41 4.73 -0.24
CA GLY A 188 9.56 5.47 -1.49
C GLY A 188 9.01 6.90 -1.43
N ASN A 189 8.97 7.50 -0.23
CA ASN A 189 8.51 8.87 0.00
C ASN A 189 9.69 9.86 -0.08
N THR A 190 9.40 11.09 -0.50
CA THR A 190 10.32 12.22 -0.38
C THR A 190 9.78 13.13 0.73
N LEU A 191 10.29 13.00 1.96
CA LEU A 191 9.88 13.91 3.06
C LEU A 191 10.66 15.25 3.04
N SER A 192 11.80 15.33 2.34
CA SER A 192 12.67 16.53 2.27
C SER A 192 13.72 16.41 1.14
N ALA A 193 14.43 17.51 0.83
CA ALA A 193 15.54 17.51 -0.14
C ALA A 193 16.69 16.56 0.25
N SER A 194 16.97 16.40 1.55
CA SER A 194 17.98 15.46 2.07
C SER A 194 17.64 13.99 1.78
N ASN A 195 16.35 13.63 1.71
CA ASN A 195 15.94 12.27 1.37
C ASN A 195 16.15 11.93 -0.11
N ALA A 196 16.16 12.93 -1.00
CA ALA A 196 16.50 12.71 -2.40
C ALA A 196 17.99 12.34 -2.54
N LEU A 197 18.88 13.03 -1.81
CA LEU A 197 20.30 12.68 -1.74
C LEU A 197 20.49 11.30 -1.09
N PHE A 198 19.83 11.02 0.04
CA PHE A 198 19.90 9.72 0.70
C PHE A 198 19.49 8.57 -0.24
N ALA A 199 18.40 8.71 -0.99
CA ALA A 199 17.95 7.71 -1.95
C ALA A 199 18.92 7.50 -3.14
N THR A 200 19.69 8.53 -3.51
CA THR A 200 20.73 8.44 -4.53
C THR A 200 21.93 7.60 -4.07
N TYR A 201 22.29 7.67 -2.79
CA TYR A 201 23.48 7.02 -2.25
C TYR A 201 23.22 5.69 -1.53
N VAL A 202 21.99 5.45 -1.07
CA VAL A 202 21.60 4.24 -0.36
C VAL A 202 20.46 3.59 -1.14
N PRO A 203 20.69 2.60 -2.01
CA PRO A 203 19.59 1.90 -2.66
C PRO A 203 18.76 1.14 -1.61
N VAL A 204 17.45 0.99 -1.85
CA VAL A 204 16.58 0.17 -0.99
C VAL A 204 17.12 -1.26 -1.01
N ASN A 205 17.60 -1.72 0.15
CA ASN A 205 18.17 -3.04 0.32
C ASN A 205 17.42 -3.84 1.39
N VAL A 206 17.60 -5.16 1.38
CA VAL A 206 16.92 -6.08 2.29
C VAL A 206 17.14 -5.69 3.77
N THR A 207 18.35 -5.31 4.15
CA THR A 207 18.69 -4.98 5.55
C THR A 207 17.87 -3.80 6.06
N SER A 208 17.85 -2.70 5.31
CA SER A 208 17.07 -1.51 5.67
C SER A 208 15.57 -1.79 5.80
N LEU A 209 15.02 -2.65 4.93
CA LEU A 209 13.62 -3.05 5.00
C LEU A 209 13.33 -3.91 6.24
N ARG A 210 14.27 -4.77 6.67
CA ARG A 210 14.13 -5.55 7.91
C ARG A 210 14.14 -4.66 9.12
N GLU A 211 15.07 -3.69 9.19
CA GLU A 211 15.18 -2.78 10.32
C GLU A 211 13.89 -1.98 10.54
N VAL A 212 13.28 -1.49 9.45
CA VAL A 212 11.97 -0.81 9.51
C VAL A 212 10.86 -1.79 9.94
N MET A 213 10.85 -3.01 9.45
CA MET A 213 9.87 -4.03 9.86
C MET A 213 10.01 -4.40 11.35
N ASP A 214 11.23 -4.55 11.85
CA ASP A 214 11.52 -4.86 13.25
C ASP A 214 11.17 -3.67 14.16
N ALA A 215 11.45 -2.45 13.72
CA ALA A 215 10.98 -1.25 14.39
C ALA A 215 9.45 -1.25 14.50
N ARG A 216 8.73 -1.51 13.41
CA ARG A 216 7.27 -1.62 13.45
C ARG A 216 6.80 -2.66 14.46
N ARG A 217 7.43 -3.84 14.51
CA ARG A 217 7.11 -4.89 15.48
C ARG A 217 7.32 -4.40 16.92
N ARG A 218 8.44 -3.73 17.22
CA ARG A 218 8.69 -3.13 18.54
C ARG A 218 7.67 -2.05 18.87
N GLY A 219 7.34 -1.18 17.92
CA GLY A 219 6.37 -0.11 18.08
C GLY A 219 4.96 -0.62 18.35
N ARG A 220 4.53 -1.69 17.66
CA ARG A 220 3.25 -2.37 17.95
C ARG A 220 3.14 -2.83 19.40
N SER A 221 4.21 -3.37 19.97
CA SER A 221 4.22 -3.79 21.37
C SER A 221 4.14 -2.61 22.34
N LYS A 222 4.68 -1.44 21.98
CA LYS A 222 4.63 -0.22 22.81
C LYS A 222 3.30 0.53 22.72
N LEU A 223 2.58 0.40 21.60
CA LEU A 223 1.29 1.07 21.34
C LEU A 223 0.08 0.27 21.86
N ARG A 224 0.30 -0.91 22.44
CA ARG A 224 -0.70 -1.74 23.11
C ARG A 224 -0.67 -1.48 24.61
#